data_AF-A0A1G0C627-F1
#
_entry.id   AF-A0A1G0C627-F1
#
_cell.length_a   1.000
_cell.length_b   1.000
_cell.length_c   1.000
_cell.angle_alpha   90.00
_cell.angle_beta   90.00
_cell.angle_gamma   90.00
#
_symmetry.space_group_name_H-M   'P 1'
#
loop_
_entity.id
_entity.type
_entity.pdbx_description
1 polymer ?
#
loop_
_entity_poly.entity_id
_entity_poly.type
_entity_poly.pdbx_seq_one_letter_code
_entity_poly.pdbx_strand_id
1 'polypeptide(L)'
;MRSLSAIGFVISIIGLLFACYNQFAVIPFLADLNSPDTKSYEFPIYLTEKYESQQSLVSILCIIIGTFSVIFCSFIYLRKRTRMTLIGTLIGFIVATAGIIHSW
;
A
#
# COMPACT_ATOMS: atom_id res chain seq x y z
N MET A 1 -9.11 21.60 -14.40
CA MET A 1 -9.30 20.37 -15.22
C MET A 1 -8.02 19.53 -15.43
N ARG A 2 -6.82 20.11 -15.57
CA ARG A 2 -5.53 19.38 -15.38
C ARG A 2 -5.30 18.96 -13.92
N SER A 3 -5.77 19.79 -13.00
CA SER A 3 -5.82 19.54 -11.56
C SER A 3 -6.41 18.18 -11.18
N LEU A 4 -7.52 17.74 -11.80
CA LEU A 4 -8.13 16.44 -11.51
C LEU A 4 -7.21 15.25 -11.83
N SER A 5 -6.49 15.30 -12.95
CA SER A 5 -5.51 14.26 -13.31
C SER A 5 -4.33 14.24 -12.35
N ALA A 6 -3.90 15.41 -11.89
CA ALA A 6 -2.81 15.53 -10.91
C ALA A 6 -3.22 14.97 -9.55
N ILE A 7 -4.45 15.22 -9.09
CA ILE A 7 -4.99 14.68 -7.84
C ILE A 7 -4.99 13.15 -7.87
N GLY A 8 -5.52 12.53 -8.95
CA GLY A 8 -5.52 11.08 -9.09
C GLY A 8 -4.11 10.48 -9.04
N PHE A 9 -3.16 11.12 -9.72
CA PHE A 9 -1.74 10.71 -9.71
C PHE A 9 -1.11 10.84 -8.32
N VAL A 10 -1.36 11.93 -7.60
CA VAL A 10 -0.85 12.12 -6.22
C VAL A 10 -1.39 11.05 -5.28
N ILE A 11 -2.67 10.70 -5.40
CA ILE A 11 -3.27 9.61 -4.61
C ILE A 11 -2.57 8.27 -4.91
N SER A 12 -2.27 7.98 -6.19
CA SER A 12 -1.50 6.78 -6.57
C SER A 12 -0.13 6.76 -5.90
N ILE A 13 0.58 7.89 -5.90
CA ILE A 13 1.92 8.00 -5.30
C ILE A 13 1.87 7.84 -3.78
N ILE A 14 0.88 8.41 -3.10
CA ILE A 14 0.69 8.21 -1.66
C ILE A 14 0.46 6.73 -1.35
N GLY A 15 -0.41 6.06 -2.12
CA GLY A 15 -0.62 4.62 -1.98
C GLY A 15 0.67 3.82 -2.19
N LEU A 16 1.51 4.22 -3.16
CA LEU A 16 2.80 3.57 -3.41
C LEU A 16 3.76 3.72 -2.25
N LEU A 17 3.83 4.90 -1.62
CA LEU A 17 4.65 5.12 -0.44
C LEU A 17 4.22 4.23 0.73
N PHE A 18 2.91 4.05 0.96
CA PHE A 18 2.40 3.13 1.97
C PHE A 18 2.75 1.66 1.65
N ALA A 19 2.58 1.23 0.41
CA ALA A 19 2.96 -0.11 -0.02
C ALA A 19 4.47 -0.37 0.16
N CYS A 20 5.32 0.59 -0.20
CA CYS A 20 6.76 0.51 0.02
C CYS A 20 7.13 0.49 1.50
N TYR A 21 6.48 1.31 2.34
CA TYR A 21 6.69 1.27 3.79
C TYR A 21 6.37 -0.11 4.36
N ASN A 22 5.28 -0.73 3.92
CA ASN A 22 4.91 -2.06 4.37
C ASN A 22 5.95 -3.11 3.92
N GLN A 23 6.32 -3.09 2.63
CA GLN A 23 7.24 -4.06 2.02
C GLN A 23 8.67 -3.98 2.59
N PHE A 24 9.19 -2.77 2.82
CA PHE A 24 10.60 -2.55 3.14
C PHE A 24 10.88 -2.26 4.62
N ALA A 25 9.89 -1.88 5.41
CA ALA A 25 10.08 -1.59 6.84
C ALA A 25 9.33 -2.59 7.73
N VAL A 26 8.01 -2.76 7.52
CA VAL A 26 7.16 -3.53 8.44
C VAL A 26 7.43 -5.03 8.35
N ILE A 27 7.45 -5.60 7.15
CA ILE A 27 7.71 -7.03 6.92
C ILE A 27 9.08 -7.49 7.44
N PRO A 28 10.21 -6.84 7.08
CA PRO A 28 11.51 -7.28 7.59
C PRO A 28 11.62 -7.13 9.12
N PHE A 29 11.02 -6.09 9.71
CA PHE A 29 11.00 -5.93 11.16
C PHE A 29 10.21 -7.05 11.86
N LEU A 30 9.07 -7.46 11.32
CA LEU A 30 8.30 -8.62 11.78
C LEU A 30 9.06 -9.94 11.61
N ALA A 31 9.83 -10.08 10.53
CA ALA A 31 10.67 -11.26 10.31
C ALA A 31 11.78 -11.36 11.37
N ASP A 32 12.42 -10.25 11.71
CA ASP A 32 13.45 -10.19 12.77
C ASP A 32 12.87 -10.51 14.16
N LEU A 33 11.68 -9.96 14.48
CA LEU A 33 10.97 -10.22 15.73
C LEU A 33 10.57 -11.69 15.90
N ASN A 34 10.16 -12.35 14.80
CA ASN A 34 9.76 -13.75 14.78
C ASN A 34 10.93 -14.75 14.73
N SER A 35 12.18 -14.27 14.77
CA SER A 35 13.36 -15.12 14.80
C SER A 35 13.37 -16.02 16.06
N PRO A 36 13.91 -17.25 15.95
CA PRO A 36 13.90 -18.21 17.05
C PRO A 36 14.68 -17.73 18.29
N ASP A 37 15.61 -16.80 18.12
CA ASP A 37 16.41 -16.22 19.21
C ASP A 37 15.62 -15.18 20.05
N THR A 38 14.58 -14.56 19.49
CA THR A 38 13.74 -13.54 20.17
C THR A 38 12.39 -14.05 20.64
N LYS A 39 11.92 -15.21 20.15
CA LYS A 39 10.57 -15.74 20.41
C LYS A 39 10.24 -16.11 21.86
N SER A 40 11.24 -16.20 22.75
CA SER A 40 11.06 -16.64 24.14
C SER A 40 10.77 -15.51 25.14
N TYR A 41 10.73 -14.24 24.72
CA TYR A 41 10.55 -13.09 25.61
C TYR A 41 9.14 -12.46 25.43
N GLU A 42 8.50 -12.02 26.51
CA GLU A 42 7.16 -11.40 26.48
C GLU A 42 7.12 -10.08 25.68
N PHE A 43 8.21 -9.30 25.71
CA PHE A 43 8.32 -8.02 25.02
C PHE A 43 8.27 -8.13 23.48
N PRO A 44 9.06 -9.01 22.81
CA PRO A 44 8.94 -9.22 21.38
C PRO A 44 7.60 -9.84 20.96
N ILE A 45 6.94 -10.65 21.81
CA ILE A 45 5.58 -11.16 21.51
C ILE A 45 4.57 -10.01 21.39
N TYR A 46 4.56 -9.10 22.36
CA TYR A 46 3.70 -7.91 22.33
C TYR A 46 3.99 -7.01 21.11
N LEU A 47 5.27 -6.84 20.75
CA LEU A 47 5.67 -6.09 19.57
C LEU A 47 5.20 -6.76 18.29
N THR A 48 5.33 -8.08 18.17
CA THR A 48 4.85 -8.83 17.00
C THR A 48 3.36 -8.63 16.79
N GLU A 49 2.52 -8.85 17.81
CA GLU A 49 1.05 -8.67 17.68
C GLU A 49 0.68 -7.23 17.27
N LYS A 50 1.38 -6.24 17.84
CA LYS A 50 1.15 -4.84 17.50
C LYS A 50 1.53 -4.54 16.05
N TYR A 51 2.66 -5.04 15.57
CA TYR A 51 3.11 -4.79 14.20
C TYR A 51 2.31 -5.60 13.16
N GLU A 52 1.83 -6.80 13.50
CA GLU A 52 0.90 -7.57 12.65
C GLU A 52 -0.44 -6.84 12.48
N SER A 53 -1.00 -6.31 13.57
CA SER A 53 -2.23 -5.51 13.48
C SER A 53 -2.04 -4.22 12.66
N GLN A 54 -0.88 -3.56 12.79
CA GLN A 54 -0.52 -2.41 11.96
C GLN A 54 -0.33 -2.78 10.50
N GLN A 55 0.34 -3.89 10.20
CA GLN A 55 0.51 -4.40 8.84
C GLN A 55 -0.85 -4.65 8.19
N SER A 56 -1.76 -5.33 8.90
CA SER A 56 -3.12 -5.60 8.43
C SER A 56 -3.88 -4.31 8.10
N LEU A 57 -3.85 -3.31 8.99
CA LEU A 57 -4.48 -2.01 8.75
C LEU A 57 -3.89 -1.29 7.53
N VAL A 58 -2.55 -1.25 7.41
CA VAL A 58 -1.87 -0.61 6.27
C VAL A 58 -2.19 -1.32 4.96
N SER A 59 -2.26 -2.66 4.97
CA SER A 59 -2.66 -3.48 3.82
C SER A 59 -4.08 -3.14 3.37
N ILE A 60 -5.04 -3.08 4.28
CA ILE A 60 -6.44 -2.69 3.97
C ILE A 60 -6.50 -1.27 3.38
N LEU A 61 -5.76 -0.32 3.97
CA LEU A 61 -5.68 1.04 3.43
C LEU A 61 -5.07 1.07 2.03
N CYS A 62 -4.03 0.28 1.76
CA CYS A 62 -3.46 0.13 0.41
C CYS A 62 -4.47 -0.42 -0.59
N ILE A 63 -5.30 -1.39 -0.20
CA ILE A 63 -6.37 -1.92 -1.07
C ILE A 63 -7.37 -0.82 -1.41
N ILE A 64 -7.86 -0.08 -0.41
CA ILE A 64 -8.85 0.98 -0.61
C ILE A 64 -8.27 2.10 -1.49
N ILE A 65 -7.06 2.59 -1.17
CA ILE A 65 -6.42 3.67 -1.92
C ILE A 65 -6.07 3.22 -3.33
N GLY A 66 -5.51 2.03 -3.48
CA GLY A 66 -5.13 1.45 -4.77
C GLY A 66 -6.34 1.27 -5.69
N THR A 67 -7.41 0.64 -5.20
CA THR A 67 -8.65 0.45 -5.97
C THR A 67 -9.31 1.78 -6.35
N PHE A 68 -9.41 2.73 -5.40
CA PHE A 68 -9.97 4.05 -5.68
C PHE A 68 -9.14 4.81 -6.71
N SER A 69 -7.82 4.74 -6.60
CA SER A 69 -6.89 5.35 -7.55
C SER A 69 -7.05 4.76 -8.95
N VAL A 70 -7.14 3.42 -9.08
CA VAL A 70 -7.38 2.75 -10.36
C VAL A 70 -8.69 3.20 -10.99
N ILE A 71 -9.79 3.19 -10.24
CA ILE A 71 -11.12 3.57 -10.75
C ILE A 71 -11.10 5.04 -11.20
N PHE A 72 -10.59 5.94 -10.36
CA PHE A 72 -10.57 7.36 -10.62
C PHE A 72 -9.67 7.72 -11.81
N CYS A 73 -8.44 7.19 -11.85
CA CYS A 73 -7.51 7.44 -12.95
C CYS A 73 -8.00 6.80 -14.27
N SER A 74 -8.66 5.63 -14.22
CA SER A 74 -9.23 4.99 -15.42
C SER A 74 -10.37 5.81 -16.00
N PHE A 75 -11.27 6.31 -15.15
CA PHE A 75 -12.37 7.16 -15.58
C PHE A 75 -11.88 8.46 -16.23
N ILE A 76 -10.88 9.11 -15.64
CA ILE A 76 -10.28 10.33 -16.23
C ILE A 76 -9.53 9.98 -17.53
N TYR A 77 -8.85 8.84 -17.60
CA TYR A 77 -8.14 8.40 -18.79
C TYR A 77 -9.10 8.18 -19.98
N LEU A 78 -10.25 7.54 -19.77
CA LEU A 78 -11.26 7.37 -20.83
C LEU A 78 -11.73 8.72 -21.40
N ARG A 79 -11.77 9.76 -20.57
CA ARG A 79 -12.22 11.10 -20.97
C ARG A 79 -11.12 11.97 -21.59
N LYS A 80 -9.84 11.75 -21.27
CA LYS A 80 -8.74 12.67 -21.64
C LYS A 80 -7.52 12.03 -22.29
N ARG A 81 -7.37 10.71 -22.27
CA ARG A 81 -6.21 9.94 -22.78
C ARG A 81 -4.84 10.52 -22.38
N THR A 82 -4.71 11.04 -21.18
CA THR A 82 -3.45 11.61 -20.69
C THR A 82 -2.49 10.53 -20.20
N ARG A 83 -1.19 10.63 -20.52
CA ARG A 83 -0.17 9.67 -20.04
C ARG A 83 -0.09 9.60 -18.50
N MET A 84 -0.29 10.73 -17.80
CA MET A 84 -0.28 10.77 -16.33
C MET A 84 -1.36 9.89 -15.69
N THR A 85 -2.57 9.85 -16.23
CA THR A 85 -3.64 8.99 -15.69
C THR A 85 -3.39 7.52 -15.96
N LEU A 86 -2.73 7.19 -17.09
CA LEU A 86 -2.34 5.81 -17.39
C LEU A 86 -1.26 5.31 -16.42
N ILE A 87 -0.28 6.17 -16.09
CA ILE A 87 0.73 5.85 -15.07
C ILE A 87 0.07 5.71 -13.70
N GLY A 88 -0.85 6.64 -13.34
CA GLY A 88 -1.60 6.58 -12.08
C GLY A 88 -2.43 5.30 -11.92
N THR A 89 -3.09 4.83 -12.99
CA THR A 89 -3.79 3.53 -12.97
C THR A 89 -2.85 2.36 -12.74
N LEU A 90 -1.67 2.37 -13.36
CA LEU A 90 -0.69 1.30 -13.24
C LEU A 90 -0.11 1.24 -11.82
N ILE A 91 0.23 2.40 -11.26
CA ILE A 91 0.69 2.52 -9.87
C ILE A 91 -0.42 2.08 -8.91
N GLY A 92 -1.65 2.58 -9.08
CA GLY A 92 -2.79 2.18 -8.23
C GLY A 92 -3.04 0.67 -8.24
N PHE A 93 -2.84 0.02 -9.40
CA PHE A 93 -2.96 -1.44 -9.51
C PHE A 93 -1.86 -2.18 -8.73
N ILE A 94 -0.61 -1.72 -8.82
CA ILE A 94 0.50 -2.26 -8.02
C ILE A 94 0.22 -2.08 -6.52
N VAL A 95 -0.29 -0.92 -6.11
CA VAL A 95 -0.64 -0.65 -4.71
C VAL A 95 -1.75 -1.58 -4.21
N ALA A 96 -2.81 -1.77 -5.00
CA ALA A 96 -3.90 -2.66 -4.64
C ALA A 96 -3.43 -4.12 -4.53
N THR A 97 -2.63 -4.60 -5.48
CA THR A 97 -2.08 -5.96 -5.45
C THR A 97 -1.13 -6.18 -4.28
N ALA A 98 -0.24 -5.22 -3.97
CA ALA A 98 0.60 -5.27 -2.78
C ALA A 98 -0.25 -5.32 -1.50
N GLY A 99 -1.29 -4.49 -1.39
CA GLY A 99 -2.23 -4.52 -0.27
C GLY A 99 -2.90 -5.88 -0.10
N ILE A 100 -3.34 -6.53 -1.19
CA ILE A 100 -3.94 -7.88 -1.15
C ILE A 100 -2.93 -8.91 -0.69
N ILE A 101 -1.70 -8.90 -1.21
CA ILE A 101 -0.66 -9.86 -0.85
C ILE A 101 -0.30 -9.79 0.64
N HIS A 102 -0.28 -8.59 1.21
CA HIS A 102 0.07 -8.37 2.63
C HIS A 102 -1.13 -8.35 3.57
N SER A 103 -2.35 -8.56 3.05
CA SER A 103 -3.58 -8.67 3.83
C SER A 103 -3.85 -10.12 4.28
N TRP A 104 -3.08 -11.09 3.78
CA TRP A 104 -3.25 -12.51 4.03
C TRP A 104 -2.18 -13.05 4.97
#